data_AF-A0A7M3XQH6-F1
#
_entry.id   AF-A0A7M3XQH6-F1
#
_cell.length_a   1.000
_cell.length_b   1.000
_cell.length_c   1.000
_cell.angle_alpha   90.00
_cell.angle_beta   90.00
_cell.angle_gamma   90.00
#
_symmetry.space_group_name_H-M   'P 1'
#
loop_
_entity.id
_entity.type
_entity.pdbx_description
1 polymer ?
#
loop_
_entity_poly.entity_id
_entity_poly.type
_entity_poly.pdbx_seq_one_letter_code
_entity_poly.pdbx_strand_id
1 'polypeptide(L)'
;LVGTSTIGHISSGGLGYIQCDAVFQGPSIQFVRIEVDYSGSILETDESNNIKEVEIIVHESTNGEERGIGGVNDAVLLALAIGIMIICLAAVQIGPGRVRKPYRKDRK
;
A
#
# COMPACT_ATOMS: atom_id res chain seq x y z
N LEU A 1 -16.73 -13.19 -18.71
CA LEU A 1 -16.66 -14.54 -18.12
C LEU A 1 -15.31 -14.68 -17.44
N VAL A 2 -15.28 -14.88 -16.12
CA VAL A 2 -14.03 -15.09 -15.36
C VAL A 2 -13.52 -16.53 -15.54
N GLY A 3 -14.42 -17.50 -15.49
CA GLY A 3 -14.12 -18.91 -15.68
C GLY A 3 -15.40 -19.75 -15.67
N THR A 4 -15.28 -21.01 -16.07
CA THR A 4 -16.35 -22.02 -15.96
C THR A 4 -15.72 -23.35 -15.57
N SER A 5 -16.43 -24.13 -14.75
CA SER A 5 -16.00 -25.44 -14.28
C SER A 5 -17.23 -26.33 -14.11
N THR A 6 -17.03 -27.64 -14.22
CA THR A 6 -18.08 -28.65 -14.08
C THR A 6 -17.78 -29.57 -12.91
N ILE A 7 -18.75 -29.76 -12.02
CA ILE A 7 -18.72 -30.82 -11.02
C ILE A 7 -19.52 -31.99 -11.57
N GLY A 8 -18.89 -33.16 -11.71
CA GLY A 8 -19.53 -34.31 -12.35
C GLY A 8 -20.67 -34.93 -11.55
N HIS A 9 -20.63 -34.83 -10.22
CA HIS A 9 -21.68 -35.35 -9.35
C HIS A 9 -21.67 -34.66 -7.99
N ILE A 10 -22.85 -34.34 -7.47
CA ILE A 10 -23.08 -33.91 -6.08
C ILE A 10 -24.16 -34.84 -5.52
N SER A 11 -23.88 -35.47 -4.39
CA SER A 11 -24.86 -36.34 -3.72
C SER A 11 -25.97 -35.50 -3.08
N SER A 12 -27.14 -36.10 -2.83
CA SER A 12 -28.25 -35.38 -2.18
C SER A 12 -27.84 -34.82 -0.80
N GLY A 13 -28.07 -33.52 -0.59
CA GLY A 13 -27.61 -32.79 0.59
C GLY A 13 -26.10 -32.56 0.68
N GLY A 14 -25.33 -32.97 -0.33
CA GLY A 14 -23.89 -32.77 -0.43
C GLY A 14 -23.50 -31.37 -0.89
N LEU A 15 -22.21 -31.06 -0.78
CA LEU A 15 -21.63 -29.80 -1.21
C LEU A 15 -20.47 -30.07 -2.16
N GLY A 16 -20.43 -29.32 -3.27
CA GLY A 16 -19.30 -29.26 -4.19
C GLY A 16 -18.51 -27.98 -4.02
N TYR A 17 -17.25 -27.98 -4.45
CA TYR A 17 -16.37 -26.82 -4.39
C TYR A 17 -15.69 -26.57 -5.74
N ILE A 18 -15.65 -25.30 -6.15
CA ILE A 18 -14.88 -24.81 -7.30
C ILE A 18 -14.15 -23.54 -6.89
N GLN A 19 -13.00 -23.29 -7.52
CA GLN A 19 -12.23 -22.06 -7.35
C GLN A 19 -11.96 -21.43 -8.72
N CYS A 20 -12.14 -20.12 -8.80
CA CYS A 20 -11.79 -19.31 -9.95
C CYS A 20 -11.03 -18.08 -9.45
N ASP A 21 -9.94 -17.73 -10.14
CA ASP A 21 -9.18 -16.52 -9.83
C ASP A 21 -9.63 -15.39 -10.76
N ALA A 22 -9.80 -14.19 -10.20
CA ALA A 22 -10.22 -12.99 -10.93
C ALA A 22 -9.33 -11.79 -10.56
N VAL A 23 -9.13 -10.88 -11.50
CA VAL A 23 -8.43 -9.61 -11.27
C VAL A 23 -9.44 -8.47 -11.41
N PHE A 24 -9.60 -7.69 -10.34
CA PHE A 24 -10.48 -6.53 -10.31
C PHE A 24 -9.76 -5.26 -10.77
N GLN A 25 -10.46 -4.39 -11.49
CA GLN A 25 -9.86 -3.18 -12.07
C GLN A 25 -10.15 -1.96 -11.19
N GLY A 26 -9.10 -1.48 -10.52
CA GLY A 26 -9.10 -0.20 -9.81
C GLY A 26 -10.11 -0.08 -8.65
N PRO A 27 -10.14 1.09 -7.98
CA PRO A 27 -11.05 1.34 -6.87
C PRO A 27 -12.48 1.49 -7.39
N SER A 28 -13.35 0.53 -7.08
CA SER A 28 -14.76 0.56 -7.49
C SER A 28 -15.58 -0.52 -6.79
N ILE A 29 -16.90 -0.40 -6.87
CA ILE A 29 -17.84 -1.48 -6.54
C ILE A 29 -17.98 -2.35 -7.78
N GLN A 30 -17.72 -3.65 -7.64
CA GLN A 30 -17.79 -4.64 -8.71
C GLN A 30 -18.67 -5.81 -8.27
N PHE A 31 -19.43 -6.38 -9.20
CA PHE A 31 -20.33 -7.51 -8.92
C PHE A 31 -19.78 -8.79 -9.55
N VAL A 32 -19.75 -9.86 -8.75
CA VAL A 32 -19.41 -11.21 -9.21
C VAL A 32 -20.70 -12.03 -9.22
N ARG A 33 -21.15 -12.41 -10.42
CA ARG A 33 -22.28 -13.31 -10.61
C ARG A 33 -21.78 -14.74 -10.79
N ILE A 34 -22.33 -15.63 -9.99
CA ILE A 34 -22.12 -17.08 -10.00
C ILE A 34 -23.44 -17.69 -10.47
N GLU A 35 -23.36 -18.60 -11.43
CA GLU A 35 -24.51 -19.28 -11.99
C GLU A 35 -24.18 -20.76 -12.17
N VAL A 36 -25.06 -21.62 -11.65
CA VAL A 36 -24.97 -23.07 -11.75
C VAL A 36 -25.96 -23.54 -12.82
N ASP A 37 -25.57 -24.57 -13.57
CA ASP A 37 -26.36 -25.12 -14.69
C ASP A 37 -26.97 -24.05 -15.61
N TYR A 38 -26.12 -23.15 -16.13
CA TYR A 38 -26.54 -22.14 -17.12
C TYR A 38 -27.27 -22.74 -18.33
N SER A 39 -27.00 -24.01 -18.67
CA SER A 39 -27.68 -24.72 -19.74
C SER A 39 -29.13 -25.10 -19.44
N GLY A 40 -29.55 -25.09 -18.16
CA GLY A 40 -30.85 -25.62 -17.73
C GLY A 40 -31.01 -27.10 -18.06
N SER A 41 -29.91 -27.86 -17.92
CA SER A 41 -29.84 -29.29 -18.28
C SER A 41 -30.27 -30.22 -17.15
N ILE A 42 -30.28 -29.72 -15.92
CA ILE A 42 -30.67 -30.42 -14.70
C ILE A 42 -31.94 -29.74 -14.21
N LEU A 43 -33.06 -30.48 -14.24
CA LEU A 43 -34.32 -29.98 -13.69
C LEU A 43 -34.31 -30.10 -12.18
N GLU A 44 -34.34 -28.97 -11.49
CA GLU A 44 -34.31 -28.89 -10.04
C GLU A 44 -35.69 -28.53 -9.47
N THR A 45 -35.82 -28.58 -8.14
CA THR A 45 -37.08 -28.22 -7.48
C THR A 45 -37.36 -26.72 -7.55
N ASP A 46 -36.30 -25.91 -7.60
CA ASP A 46 -36.38 -24.45 -7.63
C ASP A 46 -35.28 -23.88 -8.54
N GLU A 47 -35.64 -23.57 -9.78
CA GLU A 47 -34.72 -22.98 -10.77
C GLU A 47 -34.28 -21.54 -10.42
N SER A 48 -34.92 -20.90 -9.44
CA SER A 48 -34.60 -19.51 -9.09
C SER A 48 -33.38 -19.37 -8.18
N ASN A 49 -32.90 -20.48 -7.60
CA ASN A 49 -31.81 -20.48 -6.64
C ASN A 49 -30.43 -20.76 -7.27
N ASN A 50 -30.36 -20.90 -8.60
CA ASN A 50 -29.13 -21.21 -9.35
C ASN A 50 -28.20 -20.01 -9.58
N ILE A 51 -28.65 -18.81 -9.22
CA ILE A 51 -27.87 -17.57 -9.40
C ILE A 51 -27.56 -16.95 -8.06
N LYS A 52 -26.28 -16.60 -7.86
CA LYS A 52 -25.81 -15.81 -6.73
C LYS A 52 -24.98 -14.63 -7.22
N GLU A 53 -25.31 -13.43 -6.77
CA GLU A 53 -24.48 -12.25 -6.98
C GLU A 53 -23.80 -11.85 -5.67
N VAL A 54 -22.52 -11.48 -5.76
CA VAL A 54 -21.68 -11.03 -4.65
C VAL A 54 -21.11 -9.67 -4.99
N GLU A 55 -21.29 -8.72 -4.09
CA GLU A 55 -20.70 -7.38 -4.19
C GLU A 55 -19.27 -7.39 -3.63
N ILE A 56 -18.33 -6.85 -4.40
CA ILE A 56 -16.93 -6.70 -4.05
C ILE A 56 -16.58 -5.21 -4.10
N ILE A 57 -16.15 -4.67 -2.97
CA ILE A 57 -15.70 -3.29 -2.86
C ILE A 57 -14.18 -3.28 -2.93
N VAL A 58 -13.64 -2.72 -4.02
CA VAL A 58 -12.19 -2.55 -4.19
C VAL A 58 -11.84 -1.13 -3.77
N HIS A 59 -11.00 -1.03 -2.75
CA HIS A 59 -10.47 0.25 -2.30
C HIS A 59 -9.19 0.60 -3.05
N GLU A 60 -8.89 1.89 -3.10
CA GLU A 60 -7.59 2.35 -3.57
C GLU A 60 -6.51 1.84 -2.63
N SER A 61 -5.47 1.25 -3.20
CA SER A 61 -4.32 0.85 -2.42
C SER A 61 -3.64 2.12 -1.91
N THR A 62 -3.86 2.46 -0.65
CA THR A 62 -3.07 3.49 0.07
C THR A 62 -1.67 2.96 0.39
N ASN A 63 -1.10 2.14 -0.49
CA ASN A 63 0.23 1.56 -0.34
C ASN A 63 1.25 2.65 -0.61
N GLY A 64 1.49 3.42 0.44
CA GLY A 64 2.44 4.51 0.48
C GLY A 64 2.04 5.61 -0.48
N GLU A 65 1.61 6.75 0.06
CA GLU A 65 2.29 7.94 -0.41
C GLU A 65 3.79 7.61 -0.33
N GLU A 66 4.40 7.23 -1.46
CA GLU A 66 5.78 7.57 -1.70
C GLU A 66 5.80 9.05 -1.34
N ARG A 67 6.32 9.34 -0.14
CA ARG A 67 6.69 10.68 0.25
C ARG A 67 7.78 11.05 -0.72
N GLY A 68 7.38 11.42 -1.93
CA GLY A 68 8.24 11.96 -2.95
C GLY A 68 8.97 13.09 -2.25
N ILE A 69 10.29 12.96 -2.22
CA ILE A 69 11.18 14.04 -1.84
C ILE A 69 10.72 15.26 -2.63
N GLY A 70 10.14 16.26 -1.95
CA GLY A 70 9.39 17.34 -2.60
C GLY A 70 8.07 17.76 -1.94
N GLY A 71 7.58 17.06 -0.91
CA GLY A 71 6.48 17.58 -0.07
C GLY A 71 6.89 18.87 0.65
N VAL A 72 5.95 19.78 0.91
CA VAL A 72 6.22 21.09 1.57
C VAL A 72 7.02 20.94 2.87
N ASN A 73 6.76 19.86 3.61
CA ASN A 73 7.46 19.53 4.85
C ASN A 73 8.95 19.23 4.64
N ASP A 74 9.32 18.67 3.49
CA ASP A 74 10.69 18.29 3.15
C ASP A 74 11.54 19.52 2.81
N ALA A 75 10.96 20.49 2.10
CA ALA A 75 11.57 21.80 1.89
C ALA A 75 11.78 22.56 3.20
N VAL A 76 10.82 22.49 4.13
CA VAL A 76 10.92 23.09 5.46
C VAL A 76 12.00 22.40 6.31
N LEU A 77 12.04 21.06 6.29
CA LEU A 77 13.07 20.26 6.97
C LEU A 77 14.47 20.57 6.44
N LEU A 78 14.63 20.68 5.12
CA LEU A 78 15.90 21.04 4.48
C LEU A 78 16.32 22.46 4.86
N ALA A 79 15.41 23.42 4.84
CA ALA A 79 15.68 24.80 5.23
C ALA A 79 16.13 24.89 6.71
N LEU A 80 15.49 24.13 7.60
CA LEU A 80 15.87 24.03 9.01
C LEU A 80 17.28 23.45 9.19
N ALA A 81 17.59 22.37 8.47
CA ALA A 81 18.92 21.74 8.53
C ALA A 81 20.02 22.70 8.06
N ILE A 82 19.79 23.42 6.96
CA ILE A 82 20.71 24.45 6.46
C ILE A 82 20.87 25.59 7.47
N GLY A 83 19.76 26.05 8.07
CA GLY A 83 19.78 27.09 9.09
C GLY A 83 20.65 26.73 10.31
N ILE A 84 20.49 25.51 10.82
CA ILE A 84 21.30 25.00 11.94
C ILE A 84 22.77 24.92 11.56
N MET A 85 23.09 24.42 10.37
CA MET A 85 24.46 24.33 9.87
C MET A 85 25.15 25.71 9.83
N ILE A 86 24.46 26.75 9.35
CA ILE A 86 25.00 28.11 9.30
C ILE A 86 25.28 28.64 10.72
N ILE A 87 24.36 28.41 11.67
CA ILE A 87 24.53 28.82 13.07
C ILE A 87 25.76 28.14 13.69
N CYS A 88 25.93 26.83 13.48
CA CYS A 88 27.10 26.10 13.96
C CYS A 88 28.41 26.63 13.36
N LEU A 89 28.43 26.93 12.06
CA LEU A 89 29.62 27.49 11.40
C LEU A 89 29.95 28.90 11.92
N ALA A 90 28.94 29.74 12.12
CA ALA A 90 29.12 31.06 12.71
C ALA A 90 29.68 30.97 14.14
N ALA A 91 29.16 30.04 14.96
CA ALA A 91 29.65 29.81 16.31
C ALA A 91 31.12 29.32 16.32
N VAL A 92 31.52 28.49 15.36
CA VAL A 92 32.92 28.04 15.22
C VAL A 92 33.85 29.18 14.82
N GLN A 93 33.42 30.06 13.91
CA GLN A 93 34.22 31.23 13.50
C GLN A 93 34.37 32.28 14.61
N ILE A 94 33.39 32.37 15.52
CA ILE A 94 33.39 33.27 16.68
C ILE A 94 34.02 32.61 17.94
N GLY A 95 34.31 31.31 17.88
CA GLY A 95 34.97 30.56 18.94
C GLY A 95 36.35 31.15 19.31
N PRO A 96 36.78 31.05 20.58
CA PRO A 96 37.88 31.84 21.14
C PRO A 96 39.16 31.69 20.31
N GLY A 97 39.62 32.83 19.78
CA GLY A 97 40.84 32.94 19.00
C GLY A 97 42.03 32.31 19.73
N ARG A 98 42.81 31.51 18.98
CA ARG A 98 44.03 30.79 19.39
C ARG A 98 44.65 31.35 20.68
N VAL A 99 44.60 30.57 21.75
CA VAL A 99 45.30 30.87 23.01
C VAL A 99 46.80 31.00 22.71
N ARG A 100 47.29 32.23 22.58
CA ARG A 100 48.71 32.55 22.46
C ARG A 100 49.35 32.36 23.83
N LYS A 101 49.91 31.17 24.08
CA LYS A 101 50.71 30.93 25.29
C LYS A 101 51.91 31.89 25.31
N PRO A 102 52.17 32.61 26.41
CA PRO A 102 53.39 33.41 26.54
C PRO A 102 54.59 32.46 26.70
N TYR A 103 55.53 32.52 25.77
CA TYR A 103 56.79 31.78 25.84
C TYR A 103 57.67 32.39 26.94
N ARG A 104 57.82 31.70 28.07
CA ARG A 104 58.76 32.08 29.13
C ARG A 104 60.11 31.44 28.84
N LYS A 105 61.09 32.26 28.46
CA LYS A 105 62.49 31.85 28.32
C LYS A 105 63.16 31.99 29.67
N ASP A 106 63.14 30.93 30.48
CA ASP A 106 63.98 30.88 31.67
C ASP A 106 65.44 30.72 31.20
N ARG A 107 66.24 31.78 31.38
CA ARG A 107 67.71 31.75 31.21
C ARG A 107 68.31 31.31 32.56
N LYS A 108 69.14 30.25 32.50
CA LYS A 108 70.12 29.90 33.54
C LYS A 108 71.13 31.02 33.74
#